data_AF-A0A448XP66-F1
#
_entry.id   AF-A0A448XP66-F1
#
_cell.length_a   1.000
_cell.length_b   1.000
_cell.length_c   1.000
_cell.angle_alpha   90.00
_cell.angle_beta   90.00
_cell.angle_gamma   90.00
#
_symmetry.space_group_name_H-M   'P 1'
#
loop_
_entity.id
_entity.type
_entity.pdbx_description
1 polymer ?
#
loop_
_entity_poly.entity_id
_entity_poly.type
_entity_poly.pdbx_seq_one_letter_code
_entity_poly.pdbx_strand_id
1 'polypeptide(L)' 'MIKAVRGGGGKGMRIATTKATFDEQLAAARRESLKAFNDQNMLIEKYIEHPRHVEASSQTNCLYGPEV' A
#
# COMPACT_ATOMS: atom_id res chain seq x y z
N MET A 1 -6.74 0.30 8.75
CA MET A 1 -6.12 -0.56 7.73
C MET A 1 -4.61 -0.44 7.87
N ILE A 2 -3.91 -1.56 7.84
CA ILE A 2 -2.45 -1.66 7.90
C ILE A 2 -1.96 -1.82 6.46
N LYS A 3 -0.98 -1.00 6.04
CA LYS A 3 -0.40 -1.02 4.69
C LYS A 3 1.12 -0.98 4.74
N ALA A 4 1.79 -1.73 3.88
CA ALA A 4 3.23 -1.59 3.65
C ALA A 4 3.56 -0.25 2.94
N VAL A 5 4.64 0.42 3.36
CA VAL A 5 5.07 1.72 2.77
C VAL A 5 5.45 1.57 1.29
N ARG A 6 6.20 0.52 0.95
CA ARG A 6 6.69 0.26 -0.41
C ARG A 6 5.85 -0.82 -1.13
N GLY A 7 4.62 -1.02 -0.67
CA GLY A 7 3.74 -2.07 -1.17
C GLY A 7 3.14 -1.76 -2.55
N GLY A 8 2.88 -2.81 -3.32
CA GLY A 8 2.19 -2.75 -4.61
C GLY A 8 1.42 -4.03 -4.91
N GLY A 9 0.32 -3.94 -5.66
CA GLY A 9 -0.44 -5.11 -6.13
C GLY A 9 -1.14 -5.92 -5.04
N GLY A 10 -1.59 -5.30 -3.95
CA GLY A 10 -2.39 -5.99 -2.93
C GLY A 10 -1.61 -6.59 -1.74
N LYS A 11 -0.28 -6.69 -1.85
CA LYS A 11 0.56 -7.41 -0.87
C LYS A 11 0.95 -6.53 0.32
N GLY A 12 0.89 -7.07 1.55
CA GLY A 12 1.21 -6.32 2.77
C GLY A 12 0.10 -5.38 3.24
N MET A 13 -1.16 -5.64 2.85
CA MET A 13 -2.34 -4.91 3.30
C MET A 13 -3.23 -5.81 4.16
N ARG A 14 -3.56 -5.36 5.38
CA ARG A 14 -4.41 -6.10 6.34
C ARG A 14 -5.42 -5.18 7.00
N ILE A 15 -6.60 -5.72 7.33
CA ILE A 15 -7.64 -5.01 8.09
C ILE A 15 -7.58 -5.50 9.53
N ALA A 16 -7.40 -4.56 10.46
CA ALA A 16 -7.54 -4.81 11.89
C ALA A 16 -8.74 -4.00 12.40
N THR A 17 -9.77 -4.69 12.86
CA THR A 17 -11.03 -4.10 13.35
C THR A 17 -11.03 -3.91 14.87
N THR A 18 -10.24 -4.69 15.59
CA THR A 18 -10.15 -4.63 17.05
C THR A 18 -8.70 -4.46 17.49
N LYS A 19 -8.49 -3.93 18.69
CA LYS A 19 -7.16 -3.78 19.28
C LYS A 19 -6.48 -5.13 19.52
N ALA A 20 -7.25 -6.16 19.89
CA ALA A 20 -6.73 -7.50 20.15
C ALA A 20 -6.14 -8.17 18.89
N THR A 21 -6.71 -7.90 17.72
CA THR A 21 -6.24 -8.47 16.46
C THR A 21 -5.17 -7.63 15.77
N PHE A 22 -4.85 -6.45 16.30
CA PHE A 22 -3.94 -5.50 15.66
C PHE A 22 -2.51 -6.05 15.56
N ASP A 23 -1.95 -6.55 16.66
CA ASP A 23 -0.54 -7.00 16.71
C ASP A 23 -0.31 -8.21 15.80
N GLU A 24 -1.26 -9.15 15.77
CA GLU A 24 -1.21 -10.32 14.90
C GLU A 24 -1.23 -9.91 13.42
N GLN A 25 -2.15 -9.01 13.04
CA GLN A 25 -2.28 -8.55 11.66
C GLN A 25 -1.06 -7.71 11.23
N LEU A 26 -0.50 -6.92 12.15
CA LEU A 26 0.73 -6.16 11.90
C LEU A 26 1.92 -7.08 11.65
N ALA A 27 2.10 -8.11 12.49
CA ALA A 27 3.16 -9.09 12.31
C ALA A 27 3.02 -9.86 10.98
N ALA A 28 1.80 -10.23 10.61
CA ALA A 28 1.52 -10.87 9.33
C ALA A 28 1.85 -9.95 8.14
N ALA A 29 1.42 -8.69 8.18
CA ALA A 29 1.71 -7.70 7.13
C ALA A 29 3.23 -7.45 6.98
N ARG A 30 3.98 -7.38 8.09
CA ARG A 30 5.45 -7.24 8.08
C ARG A 30 6.15 -8.41 7.41
N ARG A 31 5.72 -9.65 7.69
CA ARG A 31 6.30 -10.83 7.03
C ARG A 31 6.04 -10.83 5.52
N GLU A 32 4.84 -10.45 5.09
CA GLU A 32 4.51 -10.34 3.67
C GLU A 32 5.31 -9.24 2.97
N SER A 33 5.39 -8.06 3.57
CA SER A 33 6.15 -6.93 3.02
C SER A 33 7.64 -7.22 2.93
N LEU A 34 8.22 -7.88 3.95
CA LEU A 34 9.62 -8.28 3.91
C LEU A 34 9.90 -9.26 2.76
N LYS A 35 9.02 -10.25 2.55
CA LYS A 35 9.17 -11.22 1.45
C LYS A 35 8.97 -10.61 0.07
N ALA A 36 8.08 -9.62 -0.06
CA ALA A 36 7.72 -9.05 -1.36
C ALA A 36 8.58 -7.85 -1.76
N PHE A 37 8.95 -7.00 -0.81
CA PHE A 37 9.57 -5.69 -1.07
C PHE A 37 10.85 -5.47 -0.26
N ASN A 38 11.26 -6.44 0.57
CA ASN A 38 12.41 -6.34 1.49
C ASN A 38 12.34 -5.10 2.40
N ASP A 39 11.13 -4.69 2.77
CA ASP A 39 10.86 -3.55 3.65
C ASP A 39 9.84 -3.95 4.73
N GLN A 40 10.07 -3.50 5.97
CA GLN A 40 9.19 -3.73 7.12
C GLN A 40 8.44 -2.48 7.58
N ASN A 41 8.65 -1.33 6.93
CA ASN A 41 7.97 -0.09 7.28
C ASN A 41 6.48 -0.20 6.93
N MET A 42 5.65 0.17 7.91
CA MET A 42 4.19 0.04 7.86
C MET A 42 3.51 1.38 8.14
N LEU A 43 2.36 1.56 7.51
CA LEU A 43 1.44 2.69 7.67
C LEU A 43 0.12 2.20 8.23
N ILE A 44 -0.54 3.07 8.99
CA ILE A 44 -1.89 2.86 9.49
C ILE A 44 -2.76 3.99 8.95
N GLU A 45 -3.87 3.62 8.33
CA GLU A 45 -4.88 4.55 7.85
C GLU A 45 -6.27 4.13 8.34
N LYS A 46 -7.23 5.04 8.29
CA LYS A 46 -8.63 4.71 8.58
C LYS A 46 -9.17 3.77 7.51
N TYR A 47 -9.76 2.65 7.92
CA TYR A 47 -10.46 1.76 7.00
C TYR A 47 -11.85 2.32 6.67
N ILE A 48 -12.23 2.27 5.40
CA ILE A 48 -13.54 2.70 4.89
C ILE A 48 -14.21 1.44 4.32
N GLU A 49 -15.44 1.13 4.75
CA GLU A 49 -16.13 -0.12 4.42
C GLU A 49 -16.67 -0.15 2.99
N HIS A 50 -17.15 0.99 2.48
CA HIS A 50 -17.69 1.13 1.13
C HIS A 50 -16.92 2.19 0.32
N PRO A 51 -15.62 1.97 0.04
CA PRO A 51 -14.83 2.94 -0.71
C PRO A 51 -15.13 2.84 -2.21
N ARG A 52 -15.11 3.99 -2.89
CA ARG A 52 -14.98 4.02 -4.36
C ARG A 52 -13.51 4.16 -4.71
N HIS A 53 -12.96 3.18 -5.43
CA HIS A 53 -11.59 3.25 -5.94
C HIS A 53 -11.59 4.01 -7.27
N VAL A 54 -10.97 5.19 -7.29
CA VAL A 54 -10.89 6.04 -8.49
C VAL A 54 -9.43 6.43 -8.66
N GLU A 55 -8.89 6.15 -9.85
CA GLU A 55 -7.55 6.57 -10.25
C GLU A 55 -7.69 7.52 -11.45
N ALA A 56 -6.98 8.66 -11.38
CA ALA A 56 -6.94 9.61 -12.48
C ALA A 56 -5.67 9.37 -13.31
N SER A 57 -5.85 9.00 -14.57
CA SER A 57 -4.73 8.90 -15.51
C SER A 57 -4.21 10.31 -15.83
N SER A 58 -2.94 10.56 -15.54
CA SER A 58 -2.25 11.77 -16.02
C SER A 58 -1.52 11.43 -17.32
N GLN A 59 -1.93 12.07 -18.42
CA GLN A 59 -1.15 12.09 -19.65
C GLN A 59 -0.38 13.41 -19.69
N THR A 60 0.91 13.34 -19.39
CA THR A 60 1.83 14.45 -19.65
C THR A 60 2.48 14.17 -20.99
N ASN A 61 2.21 15.04 -21.97
CA ASN A 61 2.87 14.97 -23.27
C ASN A 61 4.34 15.38 -23.08
N CYS A 62 5.27 14.43 -23.10
CA CYS A 62 6.71 14.71 -23.07
C CYS A 62 7.15 15.26 -24.43
N LEU A 63 6.88 16.54 -24.69
CA LEU A 63 7.36 17.26 -25.86
C LEU A 63 8.73 17.89 -25.60
N TYR A 64 9.76 17.09 -25.31
CA TYR A 64 11.16 17.52 -25.41
C TYR A 64 12.04 16.30 -25.69
N GLY A 65 12.21 15.95 -26.97
CA GLY A 65 13.39 15.22 -27.44
C GLY A 65 14.37 16.23 -28.04
N PRO A 66 15.68 16.12 -27.83
CA PRO A 66 16.63 17.00 -28.51
C PRO A 66 16.61 16.68 -30.01
N GLU A 67 16.38 17.71 -30.83
CA GLU A 67 16.73 17.67 -32.25
C GLU A 67 18.25 17.52 -32.34
N VAL A 68 18.74 16.31 -32.61
CA VAL A 68 20.07 16.04 -33.18
C VAL A 68 19.98 14.90 -34.18
#